data_AF-A7T677-F1
#
_entry.id   AF-A7T677-F1
#
_cell.length_a   1.000
_cell.length_b   1.000
_cell.length_c   1.000
_cell.angle_alpha   90.00
_cell.angle_beta   90.00
_cell.angle_gamma   90.00
#
_symmetry.space_group_name_H-M   'P 1'
#
loop_
_entity.id
_entity.type
_entity.pdbx_description
1 polymer ?
#
loop_
_entity_poly.entity_id
_entity_poly.type
_entity_poly.pdbx_seq_one_letter_code
_entity_poly.pdbx_strand_id
1 'polypeptide(L)' 'FCWSPHFIGMTCLLFPSCQWPDWFFATTTWLAMMNSGCNPILYGVLNRRFRRSFIEIICC' A
#
# COMPACT_ATOMS: atom_id res chain seq x y z
N PHE A 1 1.30 -1.07 -7.20
CA PHE A 1 -0.15 -0.84 -7.01
C PHE A 1 -0.46 0.20 -5.93
N CYS A 2 0.03 0.08 -4.69
CA CYS A 2 -0.33 1.04 -3.63
C CYS A 2 0.16 2.47 -3.88
N TRP A 3 1.30 2.64 -4.55
CA TRP A 3 1.91 3.95 -4.86
C TRP A 3 1.44 4.57 -6.18
N SER A 4 0.91 3.79 -7.11
CA SER A 4 0.56 4.27 -8.45
C SER A 4 -0.50 5.38 -8.45
N PRO A 5 -1.61 5.32 -7.69
CA PRO A 5 -2.60 6.39 -7.74
C PRO A 5 -2.08 7.72 -7.13
N HIS A 6 -1.18 7.64 -6.13
CA HIS A 6 -0.52 8.82 -5.59
C HIS A 6 0.41 9.48 -6.63
N PHE A 7 1.19 8.67 -7.35
CA PHE A 7 2.09 9.16 -8.41
C PHE A 7 1.32 9.79 -9.58
N ILE A 8 0.19 9.20 -9.98
CA ILE A 8 -0.69 9.74 -11.02
C ILE A 8 -1.26 11.10 -10.57
N GLY A 9 -1.72 11.21 -9.33
CA GLY A 9 -2.18 12.49 -8.76
C GLY A 9 -1.11 13.57 -8.81
N MET A 10 0.12 13.23 -8.40
CA MET A 10 1.26 14.16 -8.43
C MET A 10 1.64 14.57 -9.86
N THR A 11 1.59 13.64 -10.82
CA THR A 11 1.85 13.94 -12.23
C THR A 11 0.75 14.84 -12.81
N CYS A 12 -0.49 14.69 -12.34
CA CYS A 12 -1.61 15.54 -12.78
C CYS A 12 -1.46 16.99 -12.32
N LEU A 13 -0.87 17.25 -11.15
CA LEU A 13 -0.60 18.61 -10.66
C LEU A 13 0.33 19.42 -11.57
N LEU A 14 1.07 18.77 -12.47
CA LEU A 14 1.87 19.45 -13.50
C LEU A 14 0.99 20.12 -14.58
N PHE A 15 -0.30 19.78 -14.65
CA PHE A 15 -1.24 20.33 -15.62
C PHE A 15 -2.28 21.21 -14.89
N PRO A 16 -2.46 22.48 -15.31
CA PRO A 16 -3.38 23.42 -14.65
C PRO A 16 -4.86 23.01 -14.76
N SER A 17 -5.20 22.12 -15.69
CA SER A 17 -6.54 21.57 -15.88
C SER A 17 -6.91 20.45 -14.90
N CYS A 18 -5.93 19.94 -14.13
CA CYS A 18 -6.13 18.80 -13.27
C CYS A 18 -6.16 19.22 -11.80
N GLN A 19 -7.36 19.51 -11.30
CA GLN A 19 -7.57 19.83 -9.89
C GLN A 19 -8.21 18.64 -9.18
N TRP A 20 -7.43 18.00 -8.32
CA TRP A 20 -7.93 16.96 -7.43
C TRP A 20 -8.29 17.56 -6.07
N PRO A 21 -9.36 17.08 -5.43
CA PRO A 21 -9.70 17.51 -4.09
C PRO A 21 -8.71 16.97 -3.05
N ASP A 22 -8.52 17.67 -1.93
CA ASP A 22 -7.54 17.30 -0.90
C ASP A 22 -7.72 15.88 -0.35
N TRP A 23 -8.96 15.40 -0.28
CA TRP A 23 -9.27 14.04 0.17
C TRP A 23 -8.64 12.96 -0.73
N PHE A 24 -8.44 13.25 -2.02
CA PHE A 24 -7.80 12.34 -2.97
C PHE A 24 -6.33 12.11 -2.59
N PHE A 25 -5.61 13.19 -2.27
CA PHE A 25 -4.21 13.08 -1.83
C PHE A 25 -4.11 12.40 -0.46
N ALA A 26 -5.02 12.69 0.46
CA ALA A 26 -5.08 12.01 1.75
C ALA A 26 -5.27 10.50 1.56
N THR A 27 -6.31 10.08 0.84
CA THR A 27 -6.63 8.65 0.62
C THR A 27 -5.53 7.90 -0.13
N THR A 28 -4.95 8.50 -1.18
CA THR A 28 -3.85 7.86 -1.92
C THR A 28 -2.56 7.75 -1.08
N THR A 29 -2.32 8.68 -0.16
CA THR A 29 -1.19 8.61 0.78
C THR A 29 -1.40 7.49 1.81
N TRP A 30 -2.60 7.37 2.38
CA TRP A 30 -2.94 6.25 3.27
C TRP A 30 -2.79 4.91 2.54
N LEU A 31 -3.27 4.81 1.31
CA LEU A 31 -3.10 3.61 0.48
C LEU A 31 -1.62 3.29 0.21
N ALA A 32 -0.80 4.30 -0.08
CA ALA A 32 0.64 4.14 -0.27
C ALA A 32 1.33 3.65 1.01
N MET A 33 0.91 4.12 2.19
CA MET A 33 1.42 3.65 3.48
C MET A 33 0.97 2.23 3.81
N MET A 34 -0.24 1.83 3.42
CA MET A 34 -0.73 0.44 3.57
C MET A 34 0.15 -0.58 2.84
N ASN A 35 0.96 -0.16 1.85
CA ASN A 35 1.95 -1.03 1.19
C ASN A 35 2.86 -1.76 2.19
N SER A 36 3.29 -1.09 3.26
CA SER A 36 4.13 -1.69 4.29
C SER A 36 3.40 -2.77 5.09
N GLY A 37 2.09 -2.59 5.34
CA GLY A 37 1.24 -3.57 6.01
C GLY A 37 0.85 -4.76 5.13
N CYS A 38 0.85 -4.59 3.81
CA CYS A 38 0.61 -5.69 2.87
C CYS A 38 1.78 -6.68 2.78
N ASN A 39 3.00 -6.27 3.12
CA ASN A 39 4.19 -7.12 3.02
C ASN A 39 4.11 -8.37 3.90
N PRO A 40 3.82 -8.29 5.22
CA PRO A 40 3.61 -9.47 6.06
C PRO A 40 2.51 -10.41 5.57
N ILE A 41 1.43 -9.85 4.99
CA ILE A 41 0.32 -10.65 4.44
C ILE A 41 0.78 -11.40 3.18
N LEU A 42 1.50 -10.72 2.28
CA LEU A 42 2.10 -11.36 1.10
C LEU A 42 3.08 -12.47 1.51
N TYR A 43 3.95 -12.24 2.49
CA TYR A 43 4.87 -13.27 3.01
C TYR A 43 4.12 -14.41 3.70
N GLY A 44 3.11 -14.11 4.50
CA GLY A 44 2.31 -15.11 5.22
C GLY A 44 1.42 -15.96 4.30
N VAL A 45 0.92 -15.39 3.20
CA VAL A 45 0.05 -16.10 2.25
C VAL A 45 0.87 -16.86 1.21
N LEU A 46 1.85 -16.21 0.58
CA LEU A 46 2.59 -16.76 -0.56
C LEU A 46 3.79 -17.61 -0.14
N ASN A 47 4.33 -17.41 1.06
CA ASN A 47 5.56 -18.07 1.48
C ASN A 47 5.30 -19.08 2.59
N ARG A 48 5.10 -20.35 2.21
CA ARG A 48 4.74 -21.47 3.11
C ARG A 48 5.71 -21.64 4.29
N ARG A 49 7.01 -21.36 4.08
CA ARG A 49 8.02 -21.43 5.14
C ARG A 49 7.85 -20.30 6.16
N PHE A 50 7.61 -19.08 5.68
CA PHE A 50 7.37 -17.92 6.53
C PHE A 50 6.08 -18.07 7.34
N ARG A 51 5.02 -18.56 6.69
CA ARG A 51 3.74 -18.88 7.34
C ARG A 51 3.89 -19.86 8.50
N ARG A 52 4.68 -20.92 8.30
CA ARG A 52 4.89 -21.95 9.33
C ARG A 52 5.60 -21.37 10.55
N SER A 53 6.68 -20.63 10.35
CA SER A 53 7.39 -19.96 11.46
C SER A 53 6.52 -18.91 12.15
N PHE A 54 5.67 -18.20 11.41
CA PHE A 54 4.75 -17.21 11.98
C PHE A 54 3.66 -17.88 12.84
N ILE A 55 3.12 -19.02 12.40
CA ILE A 55 2.18 -19.83 13.19
C ILE A 55 2.87 -20.41 14.42
N GLU A 56 4.10 -20.93 14.30
CA GLU A 56 4.87 -21.42 15.45
C GLU A 56 5.11 -20.31 16.50
N ILE A 57 5.33 -19.06 16.07
CA ILE A 57 5.48 -17.91 16.99
C ILE A 57 4.15 -17.52 17.66
N ILE A 58 3.04 -17.56 16.93
CA ILE A 58 1.74 -17.09 17.44
C ILE A 58 0.99 -18.16 18.25
N CYS A 59 1.07 -19.42 17.83
CA CYS A 59 0.26 -20.49 18.40
C CYS A 59 0.92 -21.28 19.52
N CYS A 60 2.19 -21.01 19.86
CA CYS A 60 2.97 -21.68 20.91
C CYS A 60 2.84 -23.21 20.91
#